data_AF-A0A923EBW2-F1
#
_entry.id   AF-A0A923EBW2-F1
#
_cell.length_a   1.000
_cell.length_b   1.000
_cell.length_c   1.000
_cell.angle_alpha   90.00
_cell.angle_beta   90.00
_cell.angle_gamma   90.00
#
_symmetry.space_group_name_H-M   'P 1'
#
loop_
_entity.id
_entity.type
_entity.pdbx_description
1 polymer ?
#
loop_
_entity_poly.entity_id
_entity_poly.type
_entity_poly.pdbx_seq_one_letter_code
_entity_poly.pdbx_strand_id
1 'polypeptide(L)'
;MIEDRSIVESVLNGEYNKFEKLIEKYEKMIFLFIYTLIGDINCSQKLCKKVFTEIYNNLYRYNINLKLSNWILSIAVKEYYNLLKYSNKFLIEDNYINLLNIQDKCILVLRKIRNDLTFEDISEILNLRERKVKDRYINIVEGYKKEVKL
;
A
#
# COMPACT_ATOMS: atom_id res chain seq x y z
N MET A 1 6.88 -4.92 22.13
CA MET A 1 5.97 -5.06 20.96
C MET A 1 5.93 -6.52 20.59
N ILE A 2 4.77 -7.07 20.24
CA ILE A 2 4.67 -8.45 19.75
C ILE A 2 5.21 -8.47 18.31
N GLU A 3 6.05 -9.45 18.00
CA GLU A 3 6.62 -9.65 16.66
C GLU A 3 5.55 -10.14 15.68
N ASP A 4 5.66 -9.69 14.43
CA ASP A 4 4.71 -10.03 13.35
C ASP A 4 4.55 -11.54 13.20
N ARG A 5 5.67 -12.26 13.28
CA ARG A 5 5.72 -13.72 13.23
C ARG A 5 4.81 -14.38 14.27
N SER A 6 4.92 -13.94 15.53
CA SER A 6 4.14 -14.53 16.62
C SER A 6 2.63 -14.31 16.41
N ILE A 7 2.23 -13.14 15.93
CA ILE A 7 0.82 -12.85 15.67
C ILE A 7 0.31 -13.73 14.52
N VAL A 8 1.08 -13.84 13.43
CA VAL A 8 0.72 -14.68 12.28
C VAL A 8 0.59 -16.15 12.68
N GLU A 9 1.57 -16.69 13.41
CA GLU A 9 1.54 -18.09 13.86
C GLU A 9 0.30 -18.40 14.72
N SER A 10 -0.03 -17.54 15.69
CA SER A 10 -1.25 -17.71 16.50
C SER A 10 -2.53 -17.66 15.66
N VAL A 11 -2.65 -16.72 14.72
CA VAL A 11 -3.85 -16.63 13.85
C VAL A 11 -4.00 -17.89 12.99
N LEU A 12 -2.90 -18.42 12.46
CA LEU A 12 -2.91 -19.66 11.67
C LEU A 12 -3.24 -20.90 12.51
N ASN A 13 -2.94 -20.88 13.81
CA ASN A 13 -3.29 -21.94 14.76
C ASN A 13 -4.74 -21.85 15.28
N GLY A 14 -5.57 -20.94 14.76
CA GLY A 14 -6.99 -20.82 15.10
C GLY A 14 -7.30 -19.85 16.23
N GLU A 15 -6.31 -19.11 16.74
CA GLU A 15 -6.53 -18.01 17.69
C GLU A 15 -7.01 -16.75 16.95
N TYR A 16 -8.25 -16.78 16.43
CA TYR A 16 -8.80 -15.70 15.59
C TYR A 16 -8.85 -14.33 16.27
N ASN A 17 -8.98 -14.30 17.61
CA ASN A 17 -8.89 -13.09 18.42
C ASN A 17 -7.53 -12.39 18.31
N LYS A 18 -6.46 -13.09 17.91
CA LYS A 18 -5.14 -12.49 17.69
C LYS A 18 -5.06 -11.68 16.39
N PHE A 19 -5.99 -11.87 15.46
CA PHE A 19 -6.04 -11.08 14.23
C PHE A 19 -6.28 -9.59 14.52
N GLU A 20 -6.99 -9.26 15.61
CA GLU A 20 -7.17 -7.89 16.07
C GLU A 20 -5.82 -7.18 16.29
N LYS A 21 -4.78 -7.89 16.72
CA LYS A 21 -3.42 -7.33 16.86
C LYS A 21 -2.78 -6.97 15.53
N LEU A 22 -3.10 -7.67 14.44
CA LEU A 22 -2.69 -7.24 13.09
C LEU A 22 -3.44 -5.99 12.68
N ILE A 23 -4.74 -5.91 12.96
CA ILE A 23 -5.55 -4.72 12.65
C ILE A 23 -4.99 -3.50 13.39
N GLU A 24 -4.86 -3.57 14.72
CA GLU A 24 -4.30 -2.49 15.56
C GLU A 24 -2.94 -2.00 15.03
N LYS A 25 -2.08 -2.92 14.58
CA LYS A 25 -0.73 -2.60 14.13
C LYS A 25 -0.67 -1.97 12.74
N TYR A 26 -1.53 -2.40 11.81
CA TYR A 26 -1.41 -2.03 10.39
C TYR A 26 -2.52 -1.14 9.86
N GLU A 27 -3.62 -0.95 10.58
CA GLU A 27 -4.78 -0.20 10.10
C GLU A 27 -4.40 1.21 9.68
N LYS A 28 -3.66 1.94 10.53
CA LYS A 28 -3.23 3.31 10.22
C LYS A 28 -2.39 3.37 8.94
N MET A 29 -1.50 2.40 8.73
CA MET A 29 -0.64 2.34 7.54
C MET A 29 -1.45 2.08 6.28
N ILE A 30 -2.34 1.08 6.32
CA ILE A 30 -3.20 0.71 5.18
C ILE A 30 -4.15 1.86 4.86
N PHE A 31 -4.79 2.43 5.87
CA PHE A 31 -5.74 3.54 5.71
C PHE A 31 -5.05 4.76 5.12
N LEU A 32 -3.88 5.16 5.64
CA LEU A 32 -3.15 6.31 5.10
C LEU A 32 -2.72 6.06 3.65
N PHE A 33 -2.29 4.83 3.32
CA PHE A 33 -2.00 4.44 1.94
C PHE A 33 -3.17 4.61 0.99
N ILE A 34 -4.31 4.04 1.37
CA ILE A 34 -5.51 4.09 0.56
C ILE A 34 -6.04 5.53 0.45
N TYR A 35 -6.11 6.25 1.57
CA TYR A 35 -6.63 7.62 1.60
C TYR A 35 -5.81 8.58 0.76
N THR A 36 -4.48 8.46 0.78
CA THR A 36 -3.61 9.31 -0.05
C THR A 36 -3.84 9.07 -1.56
N LEU A 37 -4.28 7.88 -1.95
CA LEU A 37 -4.58 7.55 -3.34
C LEU A 37 -6.02 7.91 -3.76
N ILE A 38 -6.97 7.89 -2.83
CA ILE A 38 -8.41 8.00 -3.10
C ILE A 38 -8.97 9.38 -2.77
N GLY A 39 -8.48 10.04 -1.72
CA GLY A 39 -8.98 11.33 -1.24
C GLY A 39 -10.33 11.30 -0.51
N ASP A 40 -11.09 10.21 -0.63
CA ASP A 40 -12.40 10.05 0.02
C ASP A 40 -12.33 9.12 1.25
N ILE A 41 -12.78 9.62 2.40
CA ILE A 41 -12.71 8.91 3.68
C ILE A 41 -13.55 7.62 3.66
N ASN A 42 -14.79 7.69 3.15
CA ASN A 42 -15.73 6.57 3.19
C ASN A 42 -15.27 5.41 2.29
N CYS A 43 -14.86 5.72 1.06
CA CYS A 43 -14.24 4.79 0.13
C CYS A 43 -12.97 4.19 0.71
N SER A 44 -12.14 5.01 1.38
CA SER A 44 -10.90 4.55 1.99
C SER A 44 -11.15 3.57 3.14
N GLN A 45 -12.10 3.86 4.02
CA GLN A 45 -12.50 2.96 5.10
C GLN A 45 -13.06 1.65 4.55
N LYS A 46 -13.91 1.71 3.52
CA LYS A 46 -14.48 0.53 2.88
C LYS A 46 -13.40 -0.35 2.25
N LEU A 47 -12.44 0.24 1.53
CA LEU A 47 -11.35 -0.51 0.92
C LEU A 47 -10.39 -1.06 1.99
N CYS A 48 -10.09 -0.31 3.05
CA CYS A 48 -9.28 -0.78 4.18
C CYS A 48 -9.86 -2.06 4.82
N LYS A 49 -11.17 -2.07 5.09
CA LYS A 49 -11.87 -3.27 5.58
C LYS A 49 -11.72 -4.45 4.63
N LYS A 50 -11.90 -4.21 3.32
CA LYS A 50 -11.72 -5.24 2.28
C LYS A 50 -10.30 -5.79 2.27
N VAL A 51 -9.29 -4.93 2.40
CA VAL A 51 -7.88 -5.34 2.50
C VAL A 51 -7.66 -6.25 3.71
N PHE A 52 -8.21 -5.94 4.88
CA PHE A 52 -8.11 -6.83 6.05
C PHE A 52 -8.80 -8.18 5.83
N THR A 53 -9.94 -8.21 5.15
CA THR A 53 -10.58 -9.47 4.74
C THR A 53 -9.66 -10.29 3.83
N GLU A 54 -9.00 -9.65 2.85
CA GLU A 54 -8.05 -10.33 1.98
C GLU A 54 -6.79 -10.79 2.73
N ILE A 55 -6.27 -10.00 3.67
CA ILE A 55 -5.15 -10.39 4.54
C ILE A 55 -5.52 -11.65 5.31
N TYR A 56 -6.67 -11.67 5.99
CA TYR A 56 -7.13 -12.81 6.75
C TYR A 56 -7.26 -14.06 5.87
N ASN A 57 -7.95 -13.93 4.73
CA ASN A 57 -8.21 -15.02 3.79
C ASN A 57 -6.95 -15.57 3.14
N ASN A 58 -5.86 -14.80 3.07
CA ASN A 58 -4.62 -15.21 2.40
C ASN A 58 -3.44 -15.35 3.37
N LEU A 59 -3.64 -15.20 4.68
CA LEU A 59 -2.55 -15.18 5.66
C LEU A 59 -1.73 -16.46 5.64
N TYR A 60 -2.35 -17.60 5.35
CA TYR A 60 -1.68 -18.90 5.23
C TYR A 60 -0.68 -18.98 4.07
N ARG A 61 -0.76 -18.04 3.11
CA ARG A 61 0.17 -17.95 1.96
C ARG A 61 1.31 -16.97 2.22
N TYR A 62 1.34 -16.29 3.36
CA TYR A 62 2.38 -15.34 3.69
C TYR A 62 3.74 -16.04 3.77
N ASN A 63 4.71 -15.55 2.99
CA ASN A 63 6.08 -16.01 3.06
C ASN A 63 6.81 -15.28 4.19
N ILE A 64 7.19 -16.01 5.23
CA ILE A 64 7.84 -15.47 6.43
C ILE A 64 9.19 -14.80 6.18
N ASN A 65 9.82 -15.08 5.03
CA ASN A 65 11.08 -14.44 4.63
C ASN A 65 10.88 -13.02 4.09
N LEU A 66 9.65 -12.59 3.83
CA LEU A 66 9.30 -11.25 3.41
C LEU A 66 8.90 -10.40 4.61
N LYS A 67 8.93 -9.07 4.48
CA LYS A 67 8.38 -8.20 5.52
C LYS A 67 6.86 -8.27 5.47
N LEU A 68 6.20 -8.53 6.61
CA LEU A 68 4.74 -8.59 6.67
C LEU A 68 4.08 -7.29 6.19
N SER A 69 4.70 -6.14 6.49
CA SER A 69 4.26 -4.83 5.99
C SER A 69 4.25 -4.74 4.47
N ASN A 70 5.26 -5.30 3.79
CA ASN A 70 5.37 -5.28 2.33
C ASN A 70 4.29 -6.18 1.71
N TRP A 71 4.11 -7.38 2.26
CA TRP A 71 3.07 -8.29 1.82
C TRP A 71 1.66 -7.69 2.00
N ILE A 72 1.39 -7.04 3.14
CA ILE A 72 0.14 -6.32 3.41
C ILE A 72 -0.08 -5.18 2.40
N LEU A 73 0.93 -4.35 2.15
CA LEU A 73 0.83 -3.25 1.19
C LEU A 73 0.65 -3.77 -0.24
N SER A 74 1.19 -4.94 -0.59
CA SER A 74 0.97 -5.57 -1.89
C SER A 74 -0.51 -5.93 -2.11
N ILE A 75 -1.19 -6.41 -1.06
CA ILE A 75 -2.63 -6.66 -1.07
C ILE A 75 -3.39 -5.33 -1.21
N ALA A 76 -3.00 -4.29 -0.47
CA ALA A 76 -3.62 -2.98 -0.58
C ALA A 76 -3.50 -2.38 -1.99
N VAL A 77 -2.32 -2.49 -2.63
CA VAL A 77 -2.11 -2.07 -4.03
C VAL A 77 -3.01 -2.86 -4.98
N LYS A 78 -3.07 -4.17 -4.83
CA LYS A 78 -3.94 -5.04 -5.65
C LYS A 78 -5.40 -4.62 -5.54
N GLU A 79 -5.89 -4.40 -4.32
CA GLU A 79 -7.27 -4.00 -4.09
C GLU A 79 -7.58 -2.58 -4.58
N TYR A 80 -6.62 -1.67 -4.50
CA TYR A 80 -6.71 -0.36 -5.13
C TYR A 80 -6.82 -0.48 -6.67
N TYR A 81 -5.99 -1.29 -7.31
CA TYR A 81 -6.08 -1.53 -8.77
C TYR A 81 -7.43 -2.14 -9.14
N ASN A 82 -7.94 -3.06 -8.32
CA ASN A 82 -9.25 -3.66 -8.54
C ASN A 82 -10.37 -2.61 -8.43
N LEU A 83 -10.31 -1.70 -7.45
CA LEU A 83 -11.28 -0.61 -7.31
C LEU A 83 -11.32 0.27 -8.57
N LEU A 84 -10.15 0.63 -9.12
CA LEU A 84 -10.05 1.52 -10.28
C LEU A 84 -10.65 0.94 -11.57
N LYS A 85 -10.70 -0.39 -11.71
CA LYS A 85 -11.39 -1.04 -12.84
C LYS A 85 -12.87 -0.67 -12.92
N TYR A 86 -13.48 -0.31 -11.79
CA TYR A 86 -14.90 0.00 -11.68
C TYR A 86 -15.19 1.48 -11.39
N SER A 87 -14.17 2.29 -11.09
CA SER A 87 -14.32 3.71 -10.78
C SER A 87 -13.03 4.50 -11.02
N ASN A 88 -13.04 5.42 -11.99
CA ASN A 88 -11.91 6.30 -12.31
C ASN A 88 -12.04 7.73 -11.73
N LYS A 89 -12.99 7.97 -10.82
CA LYS A 89 -13.35 9.34 -10.37
C LYS A 89 -12.55 9.87 -9.17
N PHE A 90 -11.50 9.19 -8.74
CA PHE A 90 -10.71 9.66 -7.59
C PHE A 90 -9.71 10.73 -8.02
N LEU A 91 -9.90 11.93 -7.49
CA LEU A 91 -9.01 13.07 -7.69
C LEU A 91 -8.40 13.43 -6.34
N ILE A 92 -7.07 13.52 -6.33
CA ILE A 92 -6.30 14.09 -5.23
C ILE A 92 -6.24 15.61 -5.46
N GLU A 93 -6.05 16.42 -4.42
CA GLU A 93 -5.97 17.88 -4.60
C GLU A 93 -4.79 18.32 -5.49
N ASP A 94 -3.75 17.50 -5.58
CA ASP A 94 -2.54 17.78 -6.37
C ASP A 94 -2.74 17.41 -7.85
N ASN A 95 -2.75 18.43 -8.71
CA ASN A 95 -2.96 18.30 -10.16
C ASN A 95 -1.89 17.42 -10.82
N TYR A 96 -0.61 17.59 -10.48
CA TYR A 96 0.46 16.76 -11.06
C TYR A 96 0.27 15.29 -10.69
N ILE A 97 -0.03 15.01 -9.42
CA ILE A 97 -0.26 13.63 -8.98
C ILE A 97 -1.42 13.01 -9.75
N ASN A 98 -2.49 13.76 -10.02
CA ASN A 98 -3.63 13.25 -10.80
C ASN A 98 -3.25 12.82 -12.22
N LEU A 99 -2.27 13.49 -12.85
CA LEU A 99 -1.75 13.18 -14.18
C LEU A 99 -0.88 11.91 -14.22
N LEU A 100 -0.36 11.46 -13.08
CA LEU A 100 0.45 10.25 -13.00
C LEU A 100 -0.40 9.00 -13.31
N ASN A 101 0.21 8.03 -13.98
CA ASN A 101 -0.40 6.71 -14.09
C ASN A 101 -0.48 6.06 -12.70
N ILE A 102 -1.37 5.08 -12.57
CA ILE A 102 -1.71 4.43 -11.30
C ILE A 102 -0.47 3.86 -10.58
N GLN A 103 0.45 3.26 -11.33
CA GLN A 103 1.67 2.67 -10.78
C GLN A 103 2.62 3.74 -10.21
N ASP A 104 2.76 4.87 -10.90
CA ASP A 104 3.57 6.01 -10.42
C ASP A 104 2.95 6.68 -9.19
N LYS A 105 1.62 6.78 -9.14
CA LYS A 105 0.90 7.21 -7.93
C LYS A 105 1.28 6.31 -6.75
N CYS A 106 1.21 4.99 -6.92
CA CYS A 106 1.60 4.03 -5.87
C CYS A 106 3.07 4.17 -5.46
N ILE A 107 4.01 4.33 -6.40
CA ILE A 107 5.44 4.53 -6.08
C ILE A 107 5.63 5.79 -5.24
N LEU A 108 5.05 6.92 -5.68
CA LEU A 108 5.17 8.20 -4.98
C LEU A 108 4.57 8.12 -3.56
N VAL A 109 3.39 7.53 -3.45
CA VAL A 109 2.65 7.43 -2.20
C VAL A 109 3.34 6.48 -1.21
N LEU A 110 3.78 5.30 -1.66
CA LEU A 110 4.58 4.39 -0.84
C LEU A 110 5.87 5.05 -0.34
N ARG A 111 6.54 5.85 -1.19
CA ARG A 111 7.72 6.63 -0.79
C ARG A 111 7.43 7.71 0.26
N LYS A 112 6.22 8.28 0.28
CA LYS A 112 5.85 9.39 1.18
C LYS A 112 5.25 8.93 2.51
N ILE A 113 4.52 7.81 2.53
CA ILE A 113 3.78 7.37 3.73
C ILE A 113 4.71 6.93 4.85
N ARG A 114 5.87 6.39 4.48
CA ARG A 114 6.84 5.81 5.39
C ARG A 114 8.24 6.16 4.92
N ASN A 115 8.93 6.99 5.71
CA ASN A 115 10.30 7.43 5.41
C ASN A 115 11.30 6.25 5.38
N ASP A 116 10.93 5.10 5.93
CA ASP A 116 11.75 3.88 6.00
C ASP A 116 11.54 2.89 4.84
N LEU A 117 10.54 3.10 3.96
CA LEU A 117 10.34 2.23 2.80
C LEU A 117 11.44 2.46 1.77
N THR A 118 12.28 1.45 1.56
CA THR A 118 13.35 1.47 0.56
C THR A 118 12.80 1.25 -0.85
N PHE A 119 13.64 1.49 -1.87
CA PHE A 119 13.25 1.14 -3.24
C PHE A 119 13.09 -0.37 -3.42
N GLU A 120 13.87 -1.17 -2.70
CA GLU A 120 13.74 -2.63 -2.67
C GLU A 120 12.38 -3.05 -2.11
N ASP A 121 11.95 -2.46 -0.99
CA ASP A 121 10.62 -2.72 -0.41
C ASP A 121 9.50 -2.39 -1.40
N ILE A 122 9.59 -1.24 -2.08
CA ILE A 122 8.59 -0.85 -3.09
C ILE A 122 8.64 -1.78 -4.30
N SER A 123 9.83 -2.26 -4.66
CA SER A 123 9.99 -3.24 -5.73
C SER A 123 9.30 -4.56 -5.40
N GLU A 124 9.38 -5.01 -4.14
CA GLU A 124 8.67 -6.17 -3.62
C GLU A 124 7.16 -5.94 -3.63
N ILE A 125 6.69 -4.83 -3.05
CA ILE A 125 5.26 -4.47 -2.94
C ILE A 125 4.59 -4.40 -4.32
N LEU A 126 5.26 -3.81 -5.31
CA LEU A 126 4.71 -3.58 -6.65
C LEU A 126 5.06 -4.69 -7.65
N ASN A 127 5.83 -5.70 -7.23
CA ASN A 127 6.40 -6.74 -8.08
C ASN A 127 7.09 -6.16 -9.33
N LEU A 128 8.03 -5.25 -9.10
CA LEU A 128 8.84 -4.58 -10.12
C LEU A 128 10.32 -4.80 -9.88
N ARG A 129 11.13 -4.67 -10.94
CA ARG A 129 12.57 -4.54 -10.76
C ARG A 129 12.88 -3.24 -10.02
N GLU A 130 13.73 -3.30 -9.00
CA GLU A 130 14.12 -2.12 -8.20
C GLU A 130 14.63 -0.96 -9.09
N ARG A 131 15.43 -1.27 -10.12
CA ARG A 131 15.88 -0.26 -11.11
C ARG A 131 14.71 0.48 -11.76
N LYS A 132 13.66 -0.22 -12.15
CA LYS A 132 12.46 0.37 -12.76
C LYS A 132 11.72 1.27 -11.76
N VAL A 133 11.69 0.90 -10.47
CA VAL A 133 11.12 1.74 -9.42
C VAL A 133 11.92 3.04 -9.27
N LYS A 134 13.26 2.94 -9.23
CA LYS A 134 14.16 4.11 -9.15
C LYS A 134 13.97 5.04 -10.34
N ASP A 135 14.02 4.52 -11.56
CA ASP A 135 13.88 5.29 -12.79
C ASP A 135 12.53 6.03 -12.82
N ARG A 136 11.43 5.33 -12.49
CA ARG A 136 10.10 5.95 -12.38
C ARG A 136 10.05 7.03 -11.33
N TYR A 137 10.57 6.78 -10.12
CA TYR A 137 10.56 7.77 -9.04
C TYR A 137 11.33 9.04 -9.41
N ILE A 138 12.49 8.91 -10.05
CA ILE A 138 13.28 10.06 -10.54
C ILE A 138 12.44 10.88 -11.53
N ASN A 139 11.82 10.22 -12.52
CA ASN A 139 10.99 10.91 -13.50
C ASN A 139 9.80 11.65 -12.87
N ILE A 140 9.15 11.05 -11.86
CA ILE A 140 8.06 11.70 -11.09
C ILE A 140 8.58 12.97 -10.41
N VAL A 141 9.71 12.90 -9.72
CA VAL A 141 10.28 14.05 -9.00
C VAL A 141 10.73 15.15 -9.96
N GLU A 142 11.33 14.79 -11.09
CA GLU A 142 11.73 15.74 -12.12
C GLU A 142 10.54 16.41 -12.80
N GLY A 143 9.48 15.67 -13.10
CA GLY A 143 8.26 16.22 -13.67
C GLY A 143 7.57 17.18 -12.70
N TYR A 144 7.45 16.81 -11.42
CA TYR A 144 6.88 17.70 -10.40
C TYR A 144 7.67 19.02 -10.29
N LYS A 145 9.01 18.95 -10.29
CA LYS A 145 9.86 20.16 -10.27
C LYS A 145 9.67 21.06 -11.47
N LYS A 146 9.30 20.51 -12.64
CA LYS A 146 9.01 21.30 -13.84
C LYS A 146 7.65 21.98 -13.74
N GLU A 147 6.64 21.28 -13.21
CA GLU A 147 5.29 21.83 -13.05
C GLU A 147 5.24 22.97 -12.02
N VAL A 148 5.91 22.82 -10.88
CA VAL A 148 5.92 23.86 -9.82
C VAL A 148 6.77 25.09 -10.20
N LYS A 149 7.64 24.99 -11.20
CA LYS A 149 8.45 26.11 -11.70
C LYS A 149 7.77 26.91 -12.81
N LEU A 150 6.60 26.48 -13.28
CA LEU A 150 5.74 27.20 -14.22
C LEU A 150 4.70 28.01 -13.45
#